data_AF-A0A2V9PW64-F1
#
_entry.id   AF-A0A2V9PW64-F1
#
_cell.length_a   1.000
_cell.length_b   1.000
_cell.length_c   1.000
_cell.angle_alpha   90.00
_cell.angle_beta   90.00
_cell.angle_gamma   90.00
#
_symmetry.space_group_name_H-M   'P 1'
#
loop_
_entity.id
_entity.type
_entity.pdbx_description
1 polymer ?
#
loop_
_entity_poly.entity_id
_entity_poly.type
_entity_poly.pdbx_seq_one_letter_code
_entity_poly.pdbx_strand_id
1 'polypeptide(L)'
;RTAAKNAGIRDRGVKKAPFVVLIGANMPSILAEISFISNPGDEKKLKGPEYRQRIAESLYRGISRYVNGLGGVKVASRIEKASAD
;
A
#
# COMPACT_ATOMS: atom_id res chain seq x y z
N ARG A 1 -3.18 -7.81 -8.50
CA ARG A 1 -2.13 -7.96 -9.53
C ARG A 1 -1.77 -6.59 -10.09
N THR A 2 -0.75 -5.90 -9.55
CA THR A 2 -0.30 -4.60 -10.13
C THR A 2 1.17 -4.28 -9.78
N ALA A 3 2.08 -5.23 -9.93
CA ALA A 3 3.52 -5.04 -9.66
C ALA A 3 4.42 -5.04 -10.92
N ALA A 4 3.84 -4.85 -12.12
CA ALA A 4 4.56 -5.06 -13.38
C ALA A 4 5.34 -3.85 -13.93
N LYS A 5 5.66 -2.81 -13.14
CA LYS A 5 6.30 -1.59 -13.68
C LYS A 5 7.54 -1.05 -12.94
N ASN A 6 8.13 -1.81 -12.02
CA ASN A 6 9.43 -1.48 -11.44
C ASN A 6 10.43 -2.57 -11.82
N ALA A 7 11.05 -2.43 -13.00
CA ALA A 7 12.12 -3.31 -13.47
C ALA A 7 13.25 -3.34 -12.42
N GLY A 8 13.33 -4.42 -11.64
CA GLY A 8 14.34 -4.61 -10.59
C GLY A 8 13.80 -4.95 -9.20
N ILE A 9 12.48 -4.90 -8.95
CA ILE A 9 11.89 -5.37 -7.68
C ILE A 9 11.07 -6.63 -7.96
N ARG A 10 11.44 -7.74 -7.34
CA ARG A 10 10.72 -9.01 -7.44
C ARG A 10 9.44 -8.95 -6.59
N ASP A 11 8.29 -9.23 -7.20
CA ASP A 11 7.04 -9.43 -6.46
C ASP A 11 7.13 -10.71 -5.62
N ARG A 12 7.00 -10.58 -4.30
CA ARG A 12 7.05 -11.70 -3.33
C ARG A 12 5.66 -12.22 -2.94
N GLY A 13 4.60 -11.63 -3.50
CA GLY A 13 3.22 -12.00 -3.29
C GLY A 13 2.66 -11.59 -1.93
N VAL A 14 1.37 -11.88 -1.72
CA VAL A 14 0.67 -11.70 -0.46
C VAL A 14 0.83 -12.97 0.38
N LYS A 15 1.21 -12.82 1.64
CA LYS A 15 1.40 -13.93 2.58
C LYS A 15 0.54 -13.73 3.82
N LYS A 16 0.09 -14.85 4.42
CA LYS A 16 -0.61 -14.87 5.71
C LYS A 16 0.37 -15.28 6.80
N ALA A 17 0.41 -14.54 7.90
CA ALA A 17 1.22 -14.83 9.07
C ALA A 17 0.60 -14.15 10.31
N PRO A 18 0.79 -14.71 11.53
CA PRO A 18 0.19 -14.21 12.77
C PRO A 18 1.01 -13.05 13.36
N PHE A 19 1.16 -11.95 12.62
CA PHE A 19 1.83 -10.76 13.15
C PHE A 19 0.94 -10.06 14.17
N VAL A 20 1.47 -9.77 15.37
CA VAL A 20 0.71 -9.12 16.46
C VAL A 20 0.03 -7.83 16.02
N VAL A 21 0.70 -7.03 15.18
CA VAL A 21 0.15 -5.78 14.63
C VAL A 21 -1.06 -5.96 13.71
N LEU A 22 -1.32 -7.18 13.24
CA LEU A 22 -2.47 -7.53 12.40
C LEU A 22 -3.58 -8.25 13.18
N ILE A 23 -3.30 -8.70 14.41
CA ILE A 23 -4.27 -9.41 15.24
C ILE A 23 -5.18 -8.40 15.95
N GLY A 24 -6.49 -8.65 15.93
CA GLY A 24 -7.46 -7.80 16.63
C GLY A 24 -7.73 -6.45 15.96
N ALA A 25 -7.25 -6.22 14.73
CA ALA A 25 -7.57 -5.03 13.96
C ALA A 25 -9.06 -5.03 13.57
N ASN A 26 -9.82 -4.04 14.03
CA ASN A 26 -11.25 -3.86 13.72
C ASN A 26 -11.48 -3.29 12.30
N MET A 27 -10.43 -3.21 11.49
CA MET A 27 -10.41 -2.66 10.15
C MET A 27 -9.47 -3.48 9.27
N PRO A 28 -9.57 -3.39 7.93
CA PRO A 28 -8.62 -4.01 7.01
C PRO A 28 -7.18 -3.56 7.31
N SER A 29 -6.29 -4.51 7.59
CA SER A 29 -4.89 -4.24 7.97
C SER A 29 -3.92 -5.14 7.21
N ILE A 30 -2.73 -4.59 6.87
CA ILE A 30 -1.64 -5.30 6.20
C ILE A 30 -0.28 -4.90 6.80
N LEU A 31 0.69 -5.80 6.74
CA LEU A 31 2.10 -5.49 6.98
C LEU A 31 2.83 -5.54 5.63
N ALA A 32 3.52 -4.45 5.26
CA ALA A 32 4.24 -4.35 3.99
C ALA A 32 5.75 -4.40 4.21
N GLU A 33 6.39 -5.48 3.76
CA GLU A 33 7.85 -5.58 3.67
C GLU A 33 8.31 -4.86 2.38
N ILE A 34 8.80 -3.62 2.51
CA ILE A 34 9.10 -2.76 1.35
C ILE A 34 10.48 -3.01 0.71
N SER A 35 11.44 -3.54 1.47
CA SER A 35 12.81 -3.86 1.03
C SER A 35 13.57 -4.60 2.15
N PHE A 36 14.73 -5.19 1.86
CA PHE A 36 15.50 -5.98 2.83
C PHE A 36 16.82 -5.29 3.20
N ILE A 37 16.94 -4.78 4.44
CA ILE A 37 18.20 -4.18 4.95
C ILE A 37 19.34 -5.20 4.96
N SER A 38 19.04 -6.49 5.12
CA SER A 38 20.03 -7.58 5.06
C SER A 38 20.61 -7.81 3.66
N ASN A 39 20.00 -7.25 2.61
CA ASN A 39 20.56 -7.27 1.25
C ASN A 39 21.29 -5.95 0.98
N PRO A 40 22.62 -5.93 0.81
CA PRO A 40 23.39 -4.69 0.64
C PRO A 40 22.93 -3.82 -0.54
N GLY A 41 22.40 -4.42 -1.60
CA GLY A 41 21.85 -3.69 -2.74
C GLY A 41 20.57 -2.93 -2.41
N ASP A 42 19.70 -3.53 -1.58
CA ASP A 42 18.45 -2.95 -1.12
C ASP A 42 18.71 -1.87 -0.06
N GLU A 43 19.63 -2.13 0.87
CA GLU A 43 20.04 -1.17 1.89
C GLU A 43 20.56 0.13 1.27
N LYS A 44 21.43 0.04 0.25
CA LYS A 44 21.93 1.21 -0.49
C LYS A 44 20.80 2.00 -1.15
N LYS A 45 19.83 1.32 -1.76
CA LYS A 45 18.66 1.98 -2.36
C LYS A 45 17.78 2.65 -1.31
N LEU A 46 17.54 2.00 -0.17
CA LEU A 46 16.75 2.54 0.95
C LEU A 46 17.30 3.86 1.51
N LYS A 47 18.62 4.08 1.45
CA LYS A 47 19.25 5.34 1.84
C LYS A 47 18.87 6.52 0.93
N GLY A 48 18.52 6.25 -0.34
CA GLY A 48 18.12 7.27 -1.31
C GLY A 48 16.70 7.81 -1.08
N PRO A 49 16.51 9.14 -1.01
CA PRO A 49 15.18 9.74 -0.80
C PRO A 49 14.21 9.43 -1.95
N GLU A 50 14.67 9.44 -3.20
CA GLU A 50 13.86 9.14 -4.38
C GLU A 50 13.27 7.72 -4.36
N TYR A 51 14.05 6.74 -3.89
CA TYR A 51 13.60 5.36 -3.77
C TYR A 51 12.49 5.23 -2.71
N ARG A 52 12.67 5.87 -1.55
CA ARG A 52 11.63 5.92 -0.50
C ARG A 52 10.37 6.62 -0.98
N GLN A 53 10.52 7.72 -1.73
CA GLN A 53 9.39 8.44 -2.31
C GLN A 53 8.60 7.56 -3.29
N ARG A 54 9.28 6.81 -4.16
CA ARG A 54 8.63 5.86 -5.08
C ARG A 54 7.87 4.75 -4.35
N ILE A 55 8.39 4.26 -3.22
CA ILE A 55 7.69 3.29 -2.36
C ILE A 55 6.42 3.93 -1.77
N ALA A 56 6.55 5.13 -1.19
CA ALA A 56 5.42 5.85 -0.59
C ALA A 56 4.29 6.09 -1.60
N GLU A 57 4.61 6.55 -2.81
CA GLU A 57 3.63 6.73 -3.88
C GLU A 57 2.95 5.43 -4.31
N SER A 58 3.70 4.33 -4.32
CA SER A 58 3.15 3.01 -4.66
C SER A 58 2.16 2.52 -3.60
N LEU A 59 2.48 2.71 -2.32
CA LEU A 59 1.59 2.41 -1.20
C LEU A 59 0.33 3.30 -1.25
N TYR A 60 0.50 4.61 -1.43
CA TYR A 60 -0.61 5.57 -1.56
C TYR A 60 -1.58 5.16 -2.67
N ARG A 61 -1.06 4.87 -3.88
CA ARG A 61 -1.90 4.43 -5.01
C ARG A 61 -2.63 3.12 -4.70
N GLY A 62 -2.00 2.21 -3.95
CA GLY A 62 -2.63 0.96 -3.51
C GLY A 62 -3.81 1.20 -2.57
N ILE A 63 -3.60 2.02 -1.52
CA ILE A 63 -4.62 2.38 -0.54
C ILE A 63 -5.76 3.16 -1.20
N SER A 64 -5.44 4.18 -2.01
CA SER A 64 -6.44 4.96 -2.74
C SER A 64 -7.33 4.08 -3.63
N ARG A 65 -6.75 3.11 -4.34
CA ARG A 65 -7.54 2.14 -5.12
C ARG A 65 -8.42 1.26 -4.26
N TYR A 66 -7.92 0.80 -3.10
CA TYR A 66 -8.72 0.00 -2.17
C TYR A 66 -9.94 0.79 -1.67
N VAL A 67 -9.71 2.01 -1.19
CA VAL A 67 -10.76 2.91 -0.68
C VAL A 67 -11.79 3.23 -1.77
N ASN A 68 -11.34 3.58 -2.98
CA ASN A 68 -12.24 3.89 -4.10
C ASN A 68 -13.01 2.66 -4.64
N GLY A 69 -12.48 1.46 -4.39
CA GLY A 69 -13.12 0.19 -4.72
C GLY A 69 -14.16 -0.25 -3.68
N LEU A 70 -14.12 0.28 -2.45
CA LEU A 70 -15.15 0.05 -1.45
C LEU A 70 -16.40 0.85 -1.85
N GLY A 71 -17.45 0.14 -2.28
CA GLY A 71 -18.71 0.75 -2.73
C GLY A 71 -19.34 1.75 -1.76
N GLY A 72 -19.05 1.64 -0.45
CA GLY A 72 -19.55 2.56 0.58
C GLY A 72 -19.02 3.98 0.50
N VAL A 73 -17.78 4.20 0.02
CA VAL A 73 -17.19 5.55 -0.08
C VAL A 73 -17.80 6.34 -1.24
N LYS A 74 -18.21 5.66 -2.32
CA LYS A 74 -18.97 6.28 -3.42
C LYS A 74 -20.38 6.72 -3.03
N VAL A 75 -20.99 6.09 -2.02
CA VAL A 75 -22.31 6.49 -1.52
C VAL A 75 -22.20 7.75 -0.66
N ALA A 76 -21.26 7.78 0.28
CA ALA A 76 -21.03 8.95 1.14
C ALA A 76 -20.67 10.21 0.33
N SER A 77 -19.78 10.09 -0.66
CA SER A 77 -19.40 11.21 -1.54
C SER A 77 -20.52 11.69 -2.49
N ARG A 78 -21.50 10.84 -2.82
CA ARG A 78 -22.71 11.26 -3.56
C ARG A 78 -23.69 12.02 -2.68
N ILE A 79 -23.82 11.63 -1.41
CA ILE A 79 -24.69 12.30 -0.44
C ILE A 79 -24.17 13.71 -0.14
N GLU A 80 -22.85 13.87 0.05
CA GLU A 80 -22.23 15.19 0.24
C GLU A 80 -22.47 16.13 -0.95
N LYS A 81 -22.31 15.64 -2.19
CA LYS A 81 -22.57 16.45 -3.39
C LYS A 81 -24.04 16.82 -3.56
N ALA A 82 -24.96 15.89 -3.29
CA ALA A 82 -26.40 16.14 -3.40
C ALA A 82 -26.97 17.05 -2.30
N SER A 83 -26.21 17.31 -1.23
CA SER A 83 -26.59 18.21 -0.13
C SER A 83 -26.01 19.62 -0.28
N ALA A 84 -25.14 19.82 -1.27
CA ALA A 84 -24.45 21.08 -1.55
C ALA A 84 -25.00 21.79 -2.81
N ASP A 85 -25.99 21.19 -3.48
CA ASP A 85 -26.77 21.75 -4.59
C ASP A 85 -28.16 22.20 -4.09
#